data_AF-A0A948F5L2-F1
#
_entry.id   AF-A0A948F5L2-F1
#
_cell.length_a   1.000
_cell.length_b   1.000
_cell.length_c   1.000
_cell.angle_alpha   90.00
_cell.angle_beta   90.00
_cell.angle_gamma   90.00
#
_symmetry.space_group_name_H-M   'P 1'
#
loop_
_entity.id
_entity.type
_entity.pdbx_description
1 polymer ?
#
loop_
_entity_poly.entity_id
_entity_poly.type
_entity_poly.pdbx_seq_one_letter_code
_entity_poly.pdbx_strand_id
1 'polypeptide(L)'
;MTSDAAYYRLAMRIFADFSATIAVPAVLGALAGKWLDTQYGTEPRYLIICLAAVFALTALVIAKKAKIYSRQYKRLIEKEIQTDPKV
;
A
#
# COMPACT_ATOMS: atom_id res chain seq x y z
N MET A 1 5.72 15.06 -24.66
CA MET A 1 4.46 14.41 -24.22
C MET A 1 4.64 12.96 -23.70
N THR A 2 5.78 12.30 -23.94
CA THR A 2 6.03 10.92 -23.44
C THR A 2 6.37 10.82 -21.95
N SER A 3 6.84 11.91 -21.33
CA SER A 3 7.19 11.95 -19.90
C SER A 3 5.98 11.95 -18.98
N ASP A 4 4.93 12.72 -19.30
CA ASP A 4 3.65 12.72 -18.57
C ASP A 4 3.05 11.31 -18.47
N ALA A 5 3.08 10.54 -19.56
CA ALA A 5 2.60 9.17 -19.57
C ALA A 5 3.40 8.25 -18.64
N ALA A 6 4.68 8.51 -18.40
CA ALA A 6 5.48 7.75 -17.45
C ALA A 6 5.12 8.11 -15.99
N TYR A 7 4.91 9.40 -15.69
CA TYR A 7 4.45 9.85 -14.38
C TYR A 7 3.06 9.31 -14.04
N TYR A 8 2.10 9.38 -14.97
CA TYR A 8 0.75 8.84 -14.77
C TYR A 8 0.76 7.33 -14.54
N ARG A 9 1.55 6.57 -15.31
CA ARG A 9 1.67 5.12 -15.10
C ARG A 9 2.27 4.79 -13.73
N LEU A 10 3.29 5.53 -13.30
CA LEU A 10 3.88 5.36 -11.97
C LEU A 10 2.86 5.70 -10.86
N ALA A 11 2.14 6.80 -11.00
CA ALA A 11 1.11 7.22 -10.04
C ALA A 11 -0.01 6.18 -9.92
N MET A 12 -0.54 5.69 -11.05
CA MET A 12 -1.57 4.64 -11.06
C MET A 12 -1.07 3.34 -10.43
N ARG A 13 0.19 2.97 -10.67
CA ARG A 13 0.80 1.79 -10.05
C ARG A 13 0.93 1.95 -8.53
N ILE A 14 1.37 3.11 -8.07
CA ILE A 14 1.45 3.44 -6.63
C ILE A 14 0.06 3.32 -6.02
N PHE A 15 -0.93 4.00 -6.60
CA PHE A 15 -2.31 3.97 -6.10
C PHE A 15 -2.83 2.54 -5.98
N ALA A 16 -2.79 1.76 -7.07
CA ALA A 16 -3.30 0.40 -7.06
C ALA A 16 -2.57 -0.50 -6.04
N ASP A 17 -1.24 -0.40 -5.96
CA ASP A 17 -0.45 -1.24 -5.06
C ASP A 17 -0.69 -0.90 -3.58
N PHE A 18 -0.78 0.39 -3.22
CA PHE A 18 -1.11 0.79 -1.84
C PHE A 18 -2.54 0.45 -1.47
N SER A 19 -3.51 0.71 -2.37
CA SER A 19 -4.91 0.34 -2.14
C SER A 19 -5.07 -1.16 -1.90
N ALA A 20 -4.46 -1.99 -2.74
CA ALA A 20 -4.50 -3.44 -2.57
C ALA A 20 -3.79 -3.89 -1.28
N THR A 21 -2.61 -3.32 -0.99
CA THR A 21 -1.83 -3.62 0.22
C THR A 21 -2.59 -3.27 1.50
N ILE A 22 -3.52 -2.30 1.48
CA ILE A 22 -4.34 -1.93 2.64
C ILE A 22 -5.62 -2.75 2.70
N ALA A 23 -6.40 -2.73 1.61
CA ALA A 23 -7.76 -3.26 1.60
C ALA A 23 -7.79 -4.78 1.78
N VAL A 24 -6.93 -5.51 1.08
CA VAL A 24 -6.91 -6.98 1.12
C VAL A 24 -6.67 -7.50 2.54
N PRO A 25 -5.57 -7.12 3.22
CA PRO A 25 -5.34 -7.64 4.56
C PRO A 25 -6.37 -7.14 5.57
N ALA A 26 -6.86 -5.89 5.47
CA ALA A 26 -7.92 -5.41 6.37
C ALA A 26 -9.20 -6.26 6.28
N VAL A 27 -9.65 -6.58 5.06
CA VAL A 27 -10.82 -7.45 4.85
C VAL A 27 -10.55 -8.85 5.37
N LEU A 28 -9.38 -9.43 5.07
CA LEU A 28 -9.03 -10.77 5.57
C LEU A 28 -8.96 -10.83 7.09
N GLY A 29 -8.38 -9.80 7.73
CA GLY A 29 -8.30 -9.68 9.18
C GLY A 29 -9.67 -9.54 9.82
N ALA A 30 -10.56 -8.74 9.24
CA ALA A 30 -11.94 -8.59 9.72
C ALA A 30 -12.73 -9.90 9.59
N LEU A 31 -12.62 -10.60 8.46
CA LEU A 31 -13.29 -11.88 8.25
C LEU A 31 -12.78 -12.96 9.22
N ALA A 32 -11.46 -13.07 9.37
CA ALA A 32 -10.84 -14.02 10.29
C ALA A 32 -11.23 -13.75 11.74
N GLY A 33 -11.15 -12.49 12.17
CA GLY A 33 -11.50 -12.09 13.53
C GLY A 33 -12.98 -12.30 13.84
N LYS A 34 -13.88 -11.93 12.93
CA LYS A 34 -15.33 -12.17 13.08
C LYS A 34 -15.67 -13.66 13.14
N TRP A 35 -15.02 -14.46 12.30
CA TRP A 35 -15.18 -15.91 12.33
C TRP A 35 -14.75 -16.47 13.70
N LEU A 36 -13.61 -16.02 14.23
CA LEU A 36 -13.11 -16.44 15.54
C LEU A 36 -14.07 -16.03 16.67
N ASP A 37 -14.57 -14.79 16.66
CA ASP A 37 -15.55 -14.33 17.65
C ASP A 37 -16.83 -15.17 17.62
N THR A 38 -17.28 -15.59 16.42
CA THR A 38 -18.47 -16.44 16.26
C THR A 38 -18.22 -17.86 16.80
N GLN A 39 -17.02 -18.42 16.61
CA GLN A 39 -16.68 -19.77 17.06
C GLN A 39 -16.52 -19.85 18.58
N TYR A 40 -15.95 -18.83 19.22
CA TYR A 40 -15.70 -18.83 20.67
C TYR A 40 -16.80 -18.14 21.48
N GLY A 41 -17.84 -17.62 20.83
CA GLY A 41 -18.93 -16.90 21.50
C GLY A 41 -18.46 -15.63 22.21
N THR A 42 -17.36 -15.05 21.75
CA THR A 42 -16.80 -13.83 22.35
C THR A 42 -17.48 -12.59 21.79
N GLU A 43 -17.58 -11.57 22.63
CA GLU A 43 -17.67 -10.17 22.18
C GLU A 43 -16.57 -9.87 21.14
N PRO A 44 -16.63 -8.79 20.33
CA PRO A 44 -15.76 -8.54 19.17
C PRO A 44 -14.26 -8.27 19.49
N ARG A 45 -13.67 -9.07 20.36
CA ARG A 45 -12.31 -8.99 20.88
C ARG A 45 -11.35 -9.54 19.84
N TYR A 46 -11.64 -10.69 19.25
CA TYR A 46 -10.77 -11.27 18.23
C TYR A 46 -10.79 -10.45 16.95
N LEU A 47 -11.94 -9.88 16.57
CA LEU A 47 -12.03 -8.90 15.49
C LEU A 47 -11.08 -7.71 15.72
N ILE A 48 -11.12 -7.09 16.90
CA ILE A 48 -10.26 -5.95 17.23
C ILE A 48 -8.78 -6.35 17.20
N ILE A 49 -8.44 -7.48 17.83
CA ILE A 49 -7.05 -7.98 17.88
C ILE A 49 -6.52 -8.30 16.48
N CYS A 50 -7.30 -9.02 15.65
CA CYS A 50 -6.92 -9.36 14.29
C CYS A 50 -6.74 -8.10 13.43
N LEU A 51 -7.65 -7.13 13.51
CA LEU A 51 -7.51 -5.87 12.78
C LEU A 51 -6.29 -5.07 13.24
N ALA A 52 -6.04 -4.98 14.55
CA ALA A 52 -4.88 -4.27 15.08
C ALA A 52 -3.57 -4.93 14.64
N ALA A 53 -3.48 -6.27 14.71
CA ALA A 53 -2.31 -7.02 14.27
C ALA A 53 -2.04 -6.83 12.78
N VAL A 54 -3.09 -6.96 11.95
CA VAL A 54 -2.98 -6.78 10.50
C VAL A 54 -2.65 -5.34 10.13
N PHE A 55 -3.22 -4.36 10.82
CA PHE A 55 -2.90 -2.95 10.63
C PHE A 55 -1.41 -2.67 10.90
N ALA A 56 -0.88 -3.18 12.01
CA ALA A 56 0.54 -3.04 12.35
C ALA A 56 1.45 -3.67 11.28
N LEU A 57 1.14 -4.89 10.82
CA LEU A 57 1.90 -5.56 9.75
C LEU A 57 1.83 -4.76 8.44
N THR A 58 0.64 -4.27 8.09
CA THR A 58 0.41 -3.48 6.88
C THR A 58 1.20 -2.17 6.92
N ALA A 59 1.24 -1.48 8.07
CA ALA A 59 2.02 -0.26 8.25
C ALA A 59 3.52 -0.48 8.00
N LEU A 60 4.09 -1.61 8.46
CA LEU A 60 5.48 -1.95 8.19
C LEU A 60 5.75 -2.19 6.70
N VAL A 61 4.81 -2.83 5.99
CA VAL A 61 4.91 -3.09 4.54
C VAL A 61 4.81 -1.78 3.75
N ILE A 62 3.86 -0.91 4.10
CA ILE A 62 3.68 0.43 3.52
C ILE A 62 4.94 1.26 3.66
N ALA A 63 5.57 1.28 4.83
CA ALA A 63 6.81 2.03 5.05
C ALA A 63 7.94 1.56 4.12
N LYS A 64 8.06 0.26 3.86
CA LYS A 64 9.03 -0.29 2.91
C LYS A 64 8.69 0.09 1.46
N LYS A 65 7.42 -0.06 1.06
CA LYS A 65 6.94 0.29 -0.30
C LYS A 65 7.12 1.78 -0.60
N ALA A 66 6.81 2.66 0.37
CA ALA A 66 6.95 4.11 0.21
C ALA A 66 8.41 4.50 -0.12
N LYS A 67 9.38 3.89 0.56
CA LYS A 67 10.82 4.10 0.26
C LYS A 67 11.18 3.64 -1.17
N ILE A 68 10.62 2.53 -1.64
CA ILE A 68 10.86 2.00 -2.99
C ILE A 68 10.30 2.97 -4.05
N TYR A 69 9.04 3.36 -3.91
CA TYR A 69 8.39 4.26 -4.87
C TYR A 69 9.00 5.66 -4.88
N SER A 70 9.45 6.18 -3.73
CA SER A 70 10.21 7.43 -3.67
C SER A 70 11.49 7.36 -4.54
N ARG A 71 12.23 6.25 -4.49
CA ARG A 71 13.41 6.06 -5.34
C ARG A 71 13.05 5.98 -6.83
N GLN A 72 11.95 5.31 -7.17
CA GLN A 72 11.49 5.22 -8.57
C GLN A 72 11.09 6.59 -9.12
N TYR A 73 10.40 7.40 -8.30
CA TYR A 73 10.01 8.76 -8.67
C TYR A 73 11.24 9.65 -8.90
N LYS A 74 12.23 9.61 -7.99
CA LYS A 74 13.50 10.37 -8.16
C LYS A 74 14.24 9.99 -9.44
N ARG A 75 14.34 8.69 -9.75
CA ARG A 75 14.95 8.22 -11.01
C ARG A 75 14.20 8.71 -12.24
N LEU A 76 12.88 8.85 -12.16
CA LEU A 76 12.09 9.39 -13.27
C LEU A 76 12.43 10.87 -13.51
N ILE A 77 12.58 11.65 -12.44
CA ILE A 77 13.01 13.06 -12.51
C ILE A 77 14.42 13.17 -13.08
N GLU A 78 15.38 12.40 -12.55
CA GLU A 78 16.77 12.40 -13.03
C GLU A 78 16.86 12.06 -14.52
N LYS A 79 16.05 11.10 -14.98
CA LYS A 79 15.97 10.72 -16.39
C LYS A 79 15.38 11.84 -17.26
N GLU A 80 14.39 12.57 -16.76
CA GLU A 80 13.80 13.71 -17.47
C GLU A 80 14.86 14.82 -17.66
N ILE A 81 15.56 15.20 -16.59
CA ILE A 81 16.62 16.23 -16.59
C ILE A 81 17.75 15.85 -17.57
N GLN A 82 18.13 14.57 -17.63
CA GLN A 82 19.16 14.11 -18.55
C GLN A 82 18.72 14.12 -20.03
N THR A 83 17.42 13.96 -20.29
CA THR A 83 16.88 13.90 -21.65
C THR A 83 16.59 15.28 -22.23
N ASP A 84 16.33 16.28 -21.37
CA ASP A 84 16.17 17.69 -21.75
C ASP A 84 16.89 18.61 -20.74
N PRO A 85 18.18 18.95 -20.96
CA PRO A 85 19.00 19.68 -20.01
C PRO A 85 18.67 21.18 -19.89
N LYS A 86 17.57 21.66 -20.52
CA LYS A 86 17.13 23.05 -20.48
C LYS A 86 15.98 23.33 -19.49
N VAL A 87 15.57 22.33 -18.70
CA VAL A 87 14.56 22.46 -17.63
C VAL A 87 15.24 22.67 -16.28
#